data_AF-A0A8T3AX33-F1
#
_entry.id   AF-A0A8T3AX33-F1
#
_cell.length_a   1.000
_cell.length_b   1.000
_cell.length_c   1.000
_cell.angle_alpha   90.00
_cell.angle_beta   90.00
_cell.angle_gamma   90.00
#
_symmetry.space_group_name_H-M   'P 1'
#
loop_
_entity.id
_entity.type
_entity.pdbx_description
1 polymer ?
#
loop_
_entity_poly.entity_id
_entity_poly.type
_entity_poly.pdbx_seq_one_letter_code
_entity_poly.pdbx_strand_id
1 'polypeptide(L)'
;MSNACKLHWEAVKWILKYLRGSVDKALCFGGADVDQQGYVDFDLVGDLDGRRSMINYIFTLEKTALNWVFKLQKIVALSTTKVEYIAITEASKKMI
;
A
#
# COMPACT_ATOMS: atom_id res chain seq x y z
N MET A 1 -17.06 -9.25 -20.21
CA MET A 1 -16.26 -8.10 -19.73
C MET A 1 -17.14 -6.87 -19.80
N SER A 2 -17.43 -6.22 -18.68
CA SER A 2 -18.27 -5.01 -18.64
C SER A 2 -17.50 -3.81 -19.20
N ASN A 3 -18.09 -3.12 -20.17
CA ASN A 3 -17.51 -1.89 -20.72
C ASN A 3 -17.55 -0.78 -19.67
N ALA A 4 -16.42 -0.10 -19.46
CA ALA A 4 -16.31 1.00 -18.51
C ALA A 4 -17.25 2.15 -18.93
N CYS A 5 -18.22 2.47 -18.08
CA CYS A 5 -19.17 3.56 -18.31
C CYS A 5 -18.43 4.91 -18.44
N LYS A 6 -19.02 5.90 -19.12
CA LYS A 6 -18.44 7.23 -19.43
C LYS A 6 -17.76 7.90 -18.22
N LEU A 7 -18.34 7.75 -17.02
CA LEU A 7 -17.78 8.26 -15.76
C LEU A 7 -16.39 7.69 -15.44
N HIS A 8 -16.14 6.41 -15.72
CA HIS A 8 -14.83 5.78 -15.51
C HIS A 8 -13.78 6.39 -16.45
N TRP A 9 -14.16 6.64 -17.70
CA TRP A 9 -13.28 7.28 -18.67
C TRP A 9 -12.95 8.73 -18.32
N GLU A 10 -13.91 9.46 -17.78
CA GLU A 10 -13.68 10.82 -17.28
C GLU A 10 -12.73 10.82 -16.07
N ALA A 11 -12.90 9.90 -15.12
CA ALA A 11 -11.99 9.73 -14.00
C ALA A 11 -10.54 9.42 -14.46
N VAL A 12 -10.38 8.52 -15.43
CA VAL A 12 -9.05 8.20 -16.00
C VAL A 12 -8.40 9.43 -16.63
N LYS A 13 -9.15 10.23 -17.40
CA LYS A 13 -8.63 11.48 -18.00
C LYS A 13 -8.17 12.47 -16.93
N TRP A 14 -8.93 12.59 -15.84
CA TRP A 14 -8.56 13.44 -14.71
C TRP A 14 -7.26 12.98 -14.03
N ILE A 15 -7.11 11.68 -13.79
CA ILE A 15 -5.88 11.10 -13.22
C ILE A 15 -4.69 11.43 -14.11
N LEU A 16 -4.79 11.22 -15.43
CA LEU A 16 -3.70 11.53 -16.37
C LEU A 16 -3.35 13.02 -16.41
N LYS A 17 -4.37 13.90 -16.35
CA LYS A 17 -4.16 15.36 -16.30
C LYS A 17 -3.47 15.78 -15.00
N TYR A 18 -3.84 15.19 -13.86
CA TYR A 18 -3.19 15.43 -12.58
C TYR A 18 -1.72 15.02 -12.63
N LEU A 19 -1.43 13.79 -13.07
CA LEU A 19 -0.07 13.28 -13.19
C LEU A 19 0.81 14.18 -14.07
N ARG A 20 0.28 14.65 -15.20
CA ARG A 20 0.99 15.58 -16.09
C ARG A 20 1.22 16.95 -15.44
N GLY A 21 0.27 17.43 -14.63
CA GLY A 21 0.36 18.72 -13.94
C GLY A 21 1.22 18.71 -12.67
N SER A 22 1.61 17.53 -12.18
CA SER A 22 2.40 17.36 -10.97
C SER A 22 3.81 16.81 -11.23
N VAL A 23 4.27 16.76 -12.48
CA VAL A 23 5.60 16.21 -12.84
C VAL A 23 6.73 16.92 -12.10
N ASP A 24 6.64 18.23 -11.97
CA ASP A 24 7.67 19.06 -11.31
C ASP A 24 7.39 19.31 -9.82
N LYS A 25 6.39 18.62 -9.25
CA LYS A 25 6.03 18.76 -7.84
C LYS A 25 6.63 17.60 -7.05
N ALA A 26 7.26 17.92 -5.93
CA ALA A 26 7.76 16.95 -4.96
C ALA A 26 7.15 17.22 -3.57
N LEU A 27 7.07 16.18 -2.75
CA LEU A 27 6.81 16.34 -1.32
C LEU A 27 8.12 16.79 -0.65
N CYS A 28 8.07 17.94 0.02
CA CYS A 28 9.20 18.47 0.79
C CYS A 28 8.91 18.30 2.28
N PHE A 29 9.67 17.44 2.95
CA PHE A 29 9.64 17.28 4.40
C PHE A 29 10.68 18.20 5.03
N GLY A 30 10.34 18.86 6.13
CA GLY A 30 11.18 19.88 6.74
C GLY A 30 11.41 19.61 8.22
N GLY A 31 12.56 19.01 8.56
CA GLY A 31 12.93 18.80 9.97
C GLY A 31 14.18 17.95 10.14
N ALA A 32 14.91 18.19 11.22
CA ALA A 32 16.05 17.36 11.65
C ALA A 32 15.61 16.08 12.38
N ASP A 33 14.32 15.97 12.74
CA ASP A 33 13.74 14.86 13.48
C ASP A 33 12.56 14.29 12.67
N VAL A 34 12.90 13.40 11.74
CA VAL A 34 11.98 12.74 10.82
C VAL A 34 11.38 11.54 11.56
N ASP A 35 10.28 11.74 12.26
CA ASP A 35 9.55 10.64 12.93
C ASP A 35 8.75 9.86 11.88
N GLN A 36 9.36 8.81 11.33
CA GLN A 36 8.71 7.87 10.43
C GLN A 36 7.98 6.80 11.24
N GLN A 37 6.67 6.71 11.01
CA GLN A 37 5.83 5.69 11.64
C GLN A 37 5.36 4.68 10.59
N GLY A 38 5.39 3.40 10.96
CA GLY A 38 4.96 2.30 10.12
C GLY A 38 3.83 1.52 10.78
N TYR A 39 2.74 1.34 10.04
CA TYR A 39 1.61 0.49 10.44
C TYR A 39 1.61 -0.74 9.54
N VAL A 40 1.41 -1.91 10.15
CA VAL A 40 1.36 -3.20 9.44
C VAL A 40 0.12 -3.92 9.91
N ASP A 41 -0.68 -4.40 8.97
CA ASP A 41 -1.85 -5.21 9.24
C ASP A 41 -1.95 -6.40 8.25
N PHE A 42 -2.64 -7.44 8.67
CA PHE A 42 -2.77 -8.68 7.91
C PHE A 42 -4.16 -9.26 8.09
N ASP A 43 -4.68 -9.87 7.03
CA ASP A 43 -5.97 -10.54 7.02
C ASP A 43 -5.81 -11.97 6.49
N LEU A 44 -6.48 -12.92 7.14
CA LEU A 44 -6.52 -14.34 6.76
C LEU A 44 -7.80 -14.71 6.01
N VAL A 45 -8.79 -13.81 5.92
CA VAL A 45 -10.16 -14.13 5.50
C VAL A 45 -10.37 -14.04 3.98
N GLY A 46 -9.45 -13.42 3.24
CA GLY A 46 -9.66 -13.09 1.82
C GLY A 46 -9.56 -14.23 0.80
N ASP A 47 -9.02 -15.40 1.15
CA ASP A 47 -8.72 -16.48 0.20
C ASP A 47 -9.24 -17.86 0.66
N LEU A 48 -10.50 -18.15 0.33
CA LEU A 48 -11.19 -19.40 0.68
C LEU A 48 -10.56 -20.63 0.03
N ASP A 49 -9.95 -20.49 -1.15
CA ASP A 49 -9.37 -21.60 -1.92
C ASP A 49 -7.86 -21.77 -1.67
N GLY A 50 -7.11 -20.68 -1.53
CA GLY A 50 -5.65 -20.70 -1.44
C GLY A 50 -5.07 -20.52 -0.03
N ARG A 51 -5.89 -20.19 0.99
CA ARG A 51 -5.47 -19.94 2.39
C ARG A 51 -4.34 -18.90 2.51
N ARG A 52 -4.18 -18.01 1.53
CA ARG A 52 -3.15 -16.98 1.54
C ARG A 52 -3.67 -15.73 2.23
N SER A 53 -2.88 -15.20 3.14
CA SER A 53 -3.22 -13.95 3.81
C SER A 53 -3.01 -12.75 2.90
N MET A 54 -3.84 -11.73 3.08
CA MET A 54 -3.55 -10.38 2.61
C MET A 54 -2.68 -9.69 3.65
N ILE A 55 -1.72 -8.91 3.17
CA ILE A 55 -0.90 -8.07 4.01
C ILE A 55 -0.94 -6.66 3.48
N ASN A 56 -0.96 -5.74 4.43
CA ASN A 56 -0.92 -4.34 4.16
C ASN A 56 0.11 -3.67 5.09
N TYR A 57 0.67 -2.57 4.62
CA TYR A 57 1.46 -1.70 5.47
C TYR A 57 1.45 -0.29 4.92
N ILE A 58 1.41 0.69 5.81
CA ILE A 58 1.41 2.11 5.50
C ILE A 58 2.53 2.77 6.30
N PHE A 59 3.40 3.48 5.60
CA PHE A 59 4.41 4.34 6.21
C PHE A 59 3.95 5.79 6.13
N THR A 60 3.97 6.47 7.27
CA THR A 60 3.69 7.90 7.36
C THR A 60 4.90 8.67 7.84
N LEU A 61 5.08 9.85 7.28
CA LEU A 61 6.05 10.84 7.72
C LEU A 61 5.34 12.16 7.93
N GLU A 62 5.46 12.77 9.11
CA GLU A 62 4.80 14.04 9.46
C GLU A 62 3.30 14.02 9.11
N LYS A 63 2.62 12.90 9.41
CA LYS A 63 1.19 12.63 9.09
C LYS A 63 0.87 12.49 7.60
N THR A 64 1.86 12.49 6.72
CA THR A 64 1.70 12.25 5.28
C THR A 64 2.04 10.80 4.94
N ALA A 65 1.15 10.09 4.24
CA ALA A 65 1.44 8.73 3.78
C ALA A 65 2.50 8.74 2.67
N LEU A 66 3.65 8.13 2.92
CA LEU A 66 4.76 8.01 1.98
C LEU A 66 4.60 6.81 1.05
N ASN A 67 4.30 5.66 1.64
CA ASN A 67 4.26 4.39 0.94
C ASN A 67 3.19 3.51 1.55
N TRP A 68 2.36 2.92 0.69
CA TRP A 68 1.36 1.93 1.06
C TRP A 68 1.43 0.78 0.08
N VAL A 69 1.36 -0.44 0.62
CA VAL A 69 1.12 -1.64 -0.15
C VAL A 69 -0.06 -2.41 0.43
N PHE A 70 -0.87 -2.96 -0.47
CA PHE A 70 -1.84 -4.00 -0.19
C PHE A 70 -1.57 -5.14 -1.17
N LYS A 71 -1.23 -6.33 -0.66
CA LYS A 71 -0.90 -7.47 -1.53
C LYS A 71 -1.29 -8.80 -0.90
N LEU A 72 -1.62 -9.75 -1.76
CA LEU A 72 -1.78 -11.15 -1.36
C LEU A 72 -0.40 -11.76 -1.12
N GLN A 73 -0.22 -12.49 -0.02
CA GLN A 73 1.01 -13.20 0.27
C GLN A 73 1.30 -14.25 -0.80
N LYS A 74 2.59 -14.39 -1.16
CA LYS A 74 3.04 -15.40 -2.11
C LYS A 74 3.05 -16.82 -1.52
N ILE A 75 3.16 -16.92 -0.20
CA ILE A 75 3.33 -18.17 0.53
C ILE A 75 2.13 -18.34 1.45
N VAL A 76 1.64 -19.57 1.57
CA VAL A 76 0.61 -19.94 2.54
C VAL A 76 1.24 -20.01 3.93
N ALA A 77 0.77 -19.19 4.86
CA ALA A 77 1.17 -19.25 6.25
C ALA A 77 0.35 -20.31 7.00
N LEU A 78 0.99 -21.01 7.93
CA LEU A 78 0.35 -22.08 8.72
C LEU A 78 -0.23 -21.58 10.05
N SER A 79 -0.02 -20.31 10.40
CA SER A 79 -0.54 -19.66 11.59
C SER A 79 -0.62 -18.15 11.39
N THR A 80 -1.49 -17.49 12.16
CA THR A 80 -1.60 -16.01 12.17
C THR A 80 -0.28 -15.35 12.57
N THR A 81 0.43 -15.89 13.56
CA THR A 81 1.75 -15.41 13.97
C THR A 81 2.75 -15.43 12.80
N LYS A 82 2.74 -16.49 11.98
CA LYS A 82 3.63 -16.55 10.81
C LYS A 82 3.29 -15.48 9.78
N VAL A 83 2.00 -15.15 9.61
CA VAL A 83 1.56 -14.06 8.73
C VAL A 83 2.06 -12.72 9.23
N GLU A 84 1.93 -12.44 10.54
CA GLU A 84 2.44 -11.23 11.19
C GLU A 84 3.93 -11.03 10.92
N TYR A 85 4.73 -12.06 11.19
CA TYR A 85 6.18 -12.00 10.94
C TYR A 85 6.51 -11.72 9.47
N ILE A 86 5.79 -12.34 8.53
CA ILE A 86 5.99 -12.09 7.09
C ILE A 86 5.61 -10.64 6.75
N ALA A 87 4.47 -10.16 7.24
CA ALA A 87 3.97 -8.80 7.00
C ALA A 87 4.98 -7.75 7.49
N ILE A 88 5.44 -7.90 8.74
CA ILE A 88 6.44 -7.00 9.35
C ILE A 88 7.76 -7.07 8.58
N THR A 89 8.24 -8.27 8.26
CA THR A 89 9.50 -8.44 7.51
C THR A 89 9.45 -7.77 6.13
N GLU A 90 8.31 -7.86 5.44
CA GLU A 90 8.15 -7.22 4.14
C GLU A 90 7.96 -5.70 4.24
N ALA A 91 7.29 -5.22 5.29
CA ALA A 91 7.21 -3.80 5.59
C ALA A 91 8.62 -3.24 5.88
N SER A 92 9.40 -3.88 6.75
CA SER A 92 10.76 -3.44 7.10
C SER A 92 11.69 -3.36 5.89
N LYS A 93 11.55 -4.25 4.89
CA LYS A 93 12.30 -4.17 3.61
C LYS A 93 11.95 -2.95 2.76
N LYS A 94 10.83 -2.29 3.04
CA LYS A 94 10.30 -1.14 2.30
C LYS A 94 10.36 0.16 3.10
N MET A 95 10.76 0.07 4.36
CA MET A 95 11.14 1.23 5.16
C MET A 95 12.45 1.79 4.59
N ILE A 96 12.54 3.12 4.53
CA ILE A 96 13.68 3.87 3.97
C ILE A 96 14.64 4.19 5.11
#